data_AF-A0A5E4X400-F1
#
_entry.id   AF-A0A5E4X400-F1
#
_cell.length_a   1.000
_cell.length_b   1.000
_cell.length_c   1.000
_cell.angle_alpha   90.00
_cell.angle_beta   90.00
_cell.angle_gamma   90.00
#
_symmetry.space_group_name_H-M   'P 1'
#
loop_
_entity.id
_entity.type
_entity.pdbx_description
1 polymer ?
#
loop_
_entity_poly.entity_id
_entity_poly.type
_entity_poly.pdbx_seq_one_letter_code
_entity_poly.pdbx_strand_id
1 'polypeptide(L)'
;MTNYMDPRPEGLNTDPAPPSVVETLDDDPPNSYGCGYEGAHFGAPYIDAICIEGELWDLDAFEDGMLVGGGNMPCPCCNTREYLEYQDYRYTGNARNRRAQIRKDIRRILRLIKERKNA
;
A
#
# COMPACT_ATOMS: atom_id res chain seq x y z
N MET A 1 -3.37 -3.60 81.23
CA MET A 1 -2.38 -2.93 80.35
C MET A 1 -1.79 -4.04 79.49
N THR A 2 -2.02 -4.21 78.20
CA THR A 2 -2.49 -3.36 77.09
C THR A 2 -3.25 -4.25 76.11
N ASN A 3 -4.50 -3.91 75.79
CA ASN A 3 -5.25 -4.56 74.71
C ASN A 3 -4.72 -4.02 73.38
N TYR A 4 -3.99 -4.84 72.62
CA TYR A 4 -3.65 -4.55 71.23
C TYR A 4 -4.93 -4.68 70.39
N MET A 5 -5.42 -3.54 69.88
CA MET A 5 -6.38 -3.54 68.78
C MET A 5 -5.62 -3.78 67.49
N ASP A 6 -5.90 -4.89 66.81
CA ASP A 6 -5.54 -5.07 65.40
C ASP A 6 -6.43 -4.15 64.54
N PRO A 7 -5.86 -3.32 63.66
CA PRO A 7 -6.65 -2.60 62.67
C PRO A 7 -7.18 -3.56 61.60
N ARG A 8 -8.48 -3.44 61.30
CA ARG A 8 -9.15 -4.09 60.16
C ARG A 8 -8.31 -3.94 58.88
N PRO A 9 -8.09 -5.00 58.08
CA PRO A 9 -7.70 -4.80 56.70
C PRO A 9 -8.89 -4.24 55.93
N GLU A 10 -8.71 -3.03 55.41
CA GLU A 10 -9.65 -2.33 54.54
C GLU A 10 -9.77 -3.03 53.17
N GLY A 11 -10.97 -2.96 52.60
CA GLY A 11 -11.15 -2.87 51.15
C GLY A 11 -10.81 -4.13 50.34
N LEU A 12 -11.77 -5.05 50.25
CA LEU A 12 -11.87 -5.97 49.13
C LEU A 12 -12.17 -5.13 47.87
N ASN A 13 -11.14 -4.69 47.14
CA ASN A 13 -11.30 -4.09 45.82
C ASN A 13 -11.79 -5.16 44.85
N THR A 14 -13.11 -5.34 44.76
CA THR A 14 -13.77 -6.02 43.65
C THR A 14 -13.99 -5.01 42.53
N ASP A 15 -12.90 -4.47 41.98
CA ASP A 15 -12.99 -3.90 40.65
C ASP A 15 -13.08 -5.07 39.66
N PRO A 16 -14.12 -5.17 38.81
CA PRO A 16 -14.11 -6.16 37.76
C PRO A 16 -12.87 -5.92 36.91
N ALA A 17 -12.09 -6.99 36.68
CA ALA A 17 -10.96 -6.94 35.76
C ALA A 17 -11.41 -6.22 34.48
N PRO A 18 -10.63 -5.25 33.97
CA PRO A 18 -10.94 -4.67 32.67
C PRO A 18 -11.10 -5.83 31.68
N PRO A 19 -12.11 -5.80 30.80
CA PRO A 19 -12.28 -6.87 29.84
C PRO A 19 -10.94 -7.07 29.15
N SER A 20 -10.46 -8.31 29.21
CA SER A 20 -9.24 -8.77 28.56
C SER A 20 -9.11 -8.04 27.24
N VAL A 21 -8.01 -7.32 27.07
CA VAL A 21 -7.60 -6.80 25.77
C VAL A 21 -7.25 -8.04 24.93
N VAL A 22 -8.28 -8.74 24.48
CA VAL A 22 -8.24 -9.48 23.23
C VAL A 22 -8.25 -8.37 22.20
N GLU A 23 -7.05 -7.90 21.92
CA GLU A 23 -6.75 -7.00 20.83
C GLU A 23 -7.33 -7.69 19.59
N THR A 24 -8.47 -7.17 19.13
CA THR A 24 -9.12 -7.60 17.92
C THR A 24 -8.15 -7.33 16.78
N LEU A 25 -7.44 -8.37 16.34
CA LEU A 25 -6.69 -8.41 15.08
C LEU A 25 -7.67 -8.45 13.89
N ASP A 26 -8.64 -7.55 13.87
CA ASP A 26 -9.64 -7.41 12.80
C ASP A 26 -9.45 -6.12 11.99
N ASP A 27 -8.27 -5.50 12.08
CA ASP A 27 -7.85 -4.45 11.16
C ASP A 27 -6.62 -4.95 10.39
N ASP A 28 -6.80 -5.86 9.42
CA ASP A 28 -5.85 -5.94 8.32
C ASP A 28 -5.85 -4.54 7.66
N PRO A 29 -4.79 -3.72 7.77
CA PRO A 29 -4.78 -2.42 7.15
C PRO A 29 -4.89 -2.64 5.63
N PRO A 30 -5.66 -1.80 4.92
CA PRO A 30 -5.86 -1.96 3.49
C PRO A 30 -4.51 -1.76 2.79
N ASN A 31 -3.80 -2.85 2.53
CA ASN A 31 -2.59 -2.88 1.71
C ASN A 31 -1.64 -1.69 2.02
N SER A 32 -1.19 -1.56 3.29
CA SER A 32 -0.52 -0.34 3.79
C SER A 32 0.78 0.03 3.09
N TYR A 33 1.33 -0.89 2.29
CA TYR A 33 2.59 -0.69 1.60
C TYR A 33 2.41 -0.10 0.21
N GLY A 34 1.19 0.09 -0.32
CA GLY A 34 1.02 0.58 -1.69
C GLY A 34 -0.34 1.18 -2.00
N CYS A 35 -0.61 1.48 -3.28
CA CYS A 35 -1.89 2.04 -3.71
C CYS A 35 -2.95 0.98 -4.08
N GLY A 36 -2.68 -0.29 -3.78
CA GLY A 36 -3.55 -1.43 -4.12
C GLY A 36 -3.61 -1.75 -5.61
N TYR A 37 -2.63 -1.29 -6.40
CA TYR A 37 -2.57 -1.60 -7.82
C TYR A 37 -2.01 -3.01 -8.05
N GLU A 38 -2.76 -3.80 -8.81
CA GLU A 38 -2.37 -5.11 -9.34
C GLU A 38 -2.63 -5.14 -10.85
N GLY A 39 -1.74 -5.75 -11.62
CA GLY A 39 -1.92 -5.87 -13.07
C GLY A 39 -0.90 -6.76 -13.74
N ALA A 40 -1.14 -7.05 -15.02
CA ALA A 40 -0.19 -7.72 -15.90
C ALA A 40 0.83 -6.71 -16.45
N HIS A 41 2.08 -6.89 -16.09
CA HIS A 41 3.27 -6.18 -16.53
C HIS A 41 4.34 -7.18 -16.95
N PHE A 42 5.60 -6.74 -17.06
CA PHE A 42 6.81 -7.53 -17.35
C PHE A 42 6.75 -8.54 -18.52
N GLY A 43 5.72 -8.49 -19.37
CA GLY A 43 5.48 -9.42 -20.46
C GLY A 43 4.58 -10.62 -20.11
N ALA A 44 4.06 -10.72 -18.88
CA ALA A 44 3.20 -11.81 -18.47
C ALA A 44 1.75 -11.65 -18.95
N PRO A 45 1.04 -12.77 -19.24
CA PRO A 45 -0.38 -12.75 -19.55
C PRO A 45 -1.28 -12.74 -18.30
N TYR A 46 -0.71 -12.86 -17.10
CA TYR A 46 -1.40 -12.88 -15.82
C TYR A 46 -0.98 -11.70 -14.93
N ILE A 47 -1.66 -11.49 -13.80
CA ILE A 47 -1.27 -10.48 -12.80
C ILE A 47 0.04 -10.94 -12.16
N ASP A 48 1.12 -10.30 -12.55
CA ASP A 48 2.50 -10.55 -12.13
C ASP A 48 3.12 -9.33 -11.45
N ALA A 49 2.33 -8.26 -11.23
CA ALA A 49 2.86 -7.03 -10.70
C ALA A 49 1.97 -6.38 -9.66
N ILE A 50 2.60 -5.96 -8.56
CA ILE A 50 1.97 -5.27 -7.43
C ILE A 50 2.65 -3.93 -7.16
N CYS A 51 1.89 -2.96 -6.66
CA CYS A 51 2.44 -1.70 -6.17
C CYS A 51 2.89 -1.79 -4.71
N ILE A 52 4.15 -1.46 -4.46
CA ILE A 52 4.75 -1.30 -3.13
C ILE A 52 5.56 0.01 -3.15
N GLU A 53 5.26 0.90 -2.21
CA GLU A 53 5.85 2.22 -1.97
C GLU A 53 5.90 3.14 -3.20
N GLY A 54 4.95 2.96 -4.12
CA GLY A 54 4.85 3.76 -5.34
C GLY A 54 5.65 3.21 -6.52
N GLU A 55 6.26 2.05 -6.35
CA GLU A 55 6.98 1.32 -7.38
C GLU A 55 6.29 0.00 -7.69
N LEU A 56 6.56 -0.52 -8.89
CA LEU A 56 6.01 -1.76 -9.36
C LEU A 56 7.01 -2.89 -9.11
N TRP A 57 6.55 -3.91 -8.41
CA TRP A 57 7.32 -5.10 -8.06
C TRP A 57 6.80 -6.30 -8.83
N ASP A 58 7.73 -7.13 -9.29
CA ASP A 58 7.46 -8.34 -10.04
C ASP A 58 7.21 -9.49 -9.05
N LEU A 59 5.99 -10.03 -9.06
CA LEU A 59 5.54 -11.12 -8.19
C LEU A 59 6.24 -12.44 -8.53
N ASP A 60 6.75 -12.60 -9.76
CA ASP A 60 7.49 -13.79 -10.16
C ASP A 60 8.97 -13.73 -9.73
N ALA A 61 9.46 -12.54 -9.37
CA ALA A 61 10.82 -12.31 -8.91
C ALA A 61 10.90 -12.34 -7.37
N PHE A 62 10.79 -13.55 -6.81
CA PHE A 62 10.76 -13.79 -5.37
C PHE A 62 11.87 -14.77 -4.93
N GLU A 63 12.65 -14.39 -3.92
CA GLU A 63 13.75 -15.18 -3.36
C GLU A 63 13.82 -14.98 -1.85
N ASP A 64 14.02 -16.07 -1.09
CA ASP A 64 14.20 -16.06 0.38
C ASP A 64 13.14 -15.25 1.18
N GLY A 65 11.89 -15.28 0.74
CA GLY A 65 10.79 -14.57 1.44
C GLY A 65 10.62 -13.11 1.01
N MET A 66 11.44 -12.62 0.09
CA MET A 66 11.48 -11.22 -0.33
C MET A 66 11.33 -11.08 -1.85
N LEU A 67 10.70 -9.99 -2.29
CA LEU A 67 10.70 -9.62 -3.70
C LEU A 67 12.08 -9.07 -4.06
N VAL A 68 12.67 -9.61 -5.12
CA VAL A 68 14.02 -9.27 -5.59
C VAL A 68 14.02 -8.63 -6.99
N GLY A 69 12.87 -8.58 -7.66
CA GLY A 69 12.71 -7.95 -8.97
C GLY A 69 11.60 -6.89 -9.01
N GLY A 70 11.84 -5.87 -9.84
CA GLY A 70 11.03 -4.65 -9.88
C GLY A 70 11.67 -3.53 -9.05
N GLY A 71 10.84 -2.70 -8.40
CA GLY A 71 11.32 -1.60 -7.55
C GLY A 71 12.09 -0.51 -8.29
N ASN A 72 11.88 -0.41 -9.61
CA ASN A 72 12.54 0.59 -10.47
C ASN A 72 11.58 1.22 -11.48
N MET A 73 10.40 0.62 -11.66
CA MET A 73 9.35 1.12 -12.52
C MET A 73 8.28 1.79 -11.65
N PRO A 74 7.97 3.08 -11.87
CA PRO A 74 6.96 3.76 -11.07
C PRO A 74 5.58 3.11 -11.23
N CYS A 75 4.77 3.11 -10.18
CA CYS A 75 3.42 2.55 -10.26
C CYS A 75 2.54 3.37 -11.22
N PRO A 76 1.83 2.75 -12.18
CA PRO A 76 0.96 3.45 -13.13
C PRO A 76 -0.26 4.12 -12.47
N CYS A 77 -0.64 3.72 -11.25
CA CYS A 77 -1.83 4.20 -10.55
C CYS A 77 -1.54 5.40 -9.64
N CYS A 78 -0.54 5.33 -8.76
CA CYS A 78 -0.18 6.44 -7.86
C CYS A 78 0.90 7.38 -8.42
N ASN A 79 1.81 6.87 -9.26
CA ASN A 79 2.91 7.62 -9.89
C ASN A 79 2.78 7.65 -11.42
N THR A 80 1.55 7.92 -11.91
CA THR A 80 1.20 7.83 -13.33
C THR A 80 2.09 8.68 -14.23
N ARG A 81 2.50 9.87 -13.78
CA ARG A 81 3.33 10.77 -14.61
C ARG A 81 4.72 10.16 -14.80
N GLU A 82 5.34 9.77 -13.70
CA GLU A 82 6.67 9.19 -13.64
C GLU A 82 6.68 7.86 -14.43
N TYR A 83 5.62 7.05 -14.33
CA TYR A 83 5.46 5.84 -15.12
C TYR A 83 5.43 6.13 -16.63
N LEU A 84 4.68 7.13 -17.07
CA LEU A 84 4.62 7.47 -18.51
C LEU A 84 5.92 8.09 -19.02
N GLU A 85 6.68 8.77 -18.16
CA GLU A 85 8.03 9.27 -18.47
C GLU A 85 9.04 8.11 -18.56
N TYR A 86 8.98 7.15 -17.64
CA TYR A 86 9.76 5.91 -17.69
C TYR A 86 9.49 5.13 -18.99
N GLN A 87 8.25 5.17 -19.46
CA GLN A 87 7.80 4.54 -20.70
C GLN A 87 7.95 5.45 -21.95
N ASP A 88 8.81 6.50 -21.93
CA ASP A 88 8.97 7.43 -23.08
C ASP A 88 9.32 6.71 -24.40
N TYR A 89 9.98 5.55 -24.30
CA TYR A 89 10.36 4.73 -25.46
C TYR A 89 9.15 4.24 -26.30
N ARG A 90 7.93 4.25 -25.73
CA ARG A 90 6.70 3.88 -26.45
C ARG A 90 6.20 4.98 -27.39
N TYR A 91 6.67 6.21 -27.24
CA TYR A 91 6.24 7.34 -28.06
C TYR A 91 7.17 7.59 -29.24
N THR A 92 6.58 7.99 -30.36
CA THR A 92 7.33 8.26 -31.60
C THR A 92 7.53 9.76 -31.83
N GLY A 93 8.52 10.08 -32.68
CA GLY A 93 8.85 11.45 -33.08
C GLY A 93 9.87 12.15 -32.19
N ASN A 94 10.03 13.47 -32.42
CA ASN A 94 10.99 14.28 -31.70
C ASN A 94 10.57 14.54 -30.23
N ALA A 95 11.48 15.10 -29.43
CA ALA A 95 11.24 15.37 -28.01
C ALA A 95 9.99 16.24 -27.75
N ARG A 96 9.68 17.20 -28.64
CA ARG A 96 8.47 18.04 -28.50
C ARG A 96 7.21 17.21 -28.72
N ASN A 97 7.20 16.35 -29.73
CA ASN A 97 6.09 15.47 -30.05
C ASN A 97 5.83 14.45 -28.93
N ARG A 98 6.89 13.84 -28.38
CA ARG A 98 6.76 12.88 -27.27
C ARG A 98 6.22 13.55 -26.00
N ARG A 99 6.75 14.71 -25.60
CA ARG A 99 6.21 15.51 -24.48
C ARG A 99 4.73 15.87 -24.66
N ALA A 100 4.31 16.18 -25.89
CA ALA A 100 2.92 16.48 -26.18
C ALA A 100 2.02 15.24 -26.06
N GLN A 101 2.48 14.08 -26.49
CA GLN A 101 1.79 12.78 -26.35
C GLN A 101 1.67 12.38 -24.88
N ILE A 102 2.79 12.35 -24.14
CA ILE A 102 2.83 12.05 -22.70
C ILE A 102 1.82 12.91 -21.93
N ARG A 103 1.78 14.23 -22.16
CA ARG A 103 0.82 15.12 -21.48
C ARG A 103 -0.64 14.79 -21.79
N LYS A 104 -0.95 14.34 -23.01
CA LYS A 104 -2.32 13.92 -23.38
C LYS A 104 -2.68 12.64 -22.65
N ASP A 105 -1.77 11.69 -22.60
CA ASP A 105 -2.00 10.39 -21.94
C ASP A 105 -2.08 10.53 -20.43
N ILE A 106 -1.23 11.34 -19.79
CA ILE A 106 -1.36 11.69 -18.36
C ILE A 106 -2.77 12.18 -18.06
N ARG A 107 -3.27 13.16 -18.81
CA ARG A 107 -4.63 13.72 -18.59
C ARG A 107 -5.72 12.67 -18.78
N ARG A 108 -5.58 11.80 -19.79
CA ARG A 108 -6.53 10.73 -20.08
C ARG A 108 -6.54 9.69 -18.96
N ILE A 109 -5.38 9.18 -18.56
CA ILE A 109 -5.27 8.13 -17.55
C ILE A 109 -5.71 8.65 -16.18
N LEU A 110 -5.27 9.84 -15.77
CA LEU A 110 -5.71 10.42 -14.49
C LEU A 110 -7.23 10.64 -14.44
N ARG A 111 -7.87 10.96 -15.56
CA ARG A 111 -9.33 11.01 -15.66
C ARG A 111 -9.95 9.64 -15.44
N LEU A 112 -9.47 8.60 -16.13
CA LEU A 112 -9.99 7.23 -15.98
C LEU A 112 -9.80 6.69 -14.55
N ILE A 113 -8.67 6.97 -13.92
CA ILE A 113 -8.41 6.62 -12.52
C ILE A 113 -9.42 7.32 -11.60
N LYS A 114 -9.67 8.61 -11.83
CA LYS A 114 -10.66 9.37 -11.06
C LYS A 114 -12.07 8.82 -11.23
N GLU A 115 -12.46 8.45 -12.46
CA GLU A 115 -13.76 7.84 -12.74
C GLU A 115 -13.93 6.50 -12.03
N ARG A 116 -12.91 5.63 -12.06
CA ARG A 116 -12.92 4.34 -11.33
C ARG A 116 -13.02 4.50 -9.82
N LYS A 117 -12.37 5.52 -9.23
CA LYS A 117 -12.45 5.77 -7.79
C LYS A 117 -13.80 6.33 -7.33
N ASN A 118 -14.60 6.86 -8.24
CA ASN A 118 -15.93 7.43 -7.95
C ASN A 118 -17.09 6.49 -8.31
N ALA A 119 -16.80 5.32 -8.86
CA ALA A 119 -17.78 4.30 -9.23
C ALA A 119 -17.93 3.27 -8.10
#